data_AF-A0A4Y1X5E0-F1
#
_entry.id   AF-A0A4Y1X5E0-F1
#
_cell.length_a   1.000
_cell.length_b   1.000
_cell.length_c   1.000
_cell.angle_alpha   90.00
_cell.angle_beta   90.00
_cell.angle_gamma   90.00
#
_symmetry.space_group_name_H-M   'P 1'
#
loop_
_entity.id
_entity.type
_entity.pdbx_description
1 polymer ?
#
loop_
_entity_poly.entity_id
_entity_poly.type
_entity_poly.pdbx_seq_one_letter_code
_entity_poly.pdbx_strand_id
1 'polypeptide(L)'
;MRKLLFALSAAAGIAAAACAQQRQNMYKETSDNRILIAYFSATGTTARAAERLAEATGGTLYAIVPSRPYTPDDLDWHDKRSRSSAEMNDPQARPAIGGRQPDTEDYDTVFIGYPIWWDLAPRIIDTFIESHDLKGKTVIPFATSGGSGIAHSAEALRKSHPGPDWKEGRLLNRTDEKSLREWAESLQR
;
A
#
# COMPACT_ATOMS: atom_id res chain seq x y z
N MET A 1 -57.00 -36.74 -37.10
CA MET A 1 -57.19 -36.24 -35.73
C MET A 1 -55.88 -36.43 -34.95
N ARG A 2 -55.38 -35.36 -34.32
CA ARG A 2 -54.31 -35.27 -33.30
C ARG A 2 -52.88 -35.71 -33.70
N LYS A 3 -51.79 -35.08 -33.26
CA LYS A 3 -51.47 -33.79 -32.61
C LYS A 3 -49.92 -33.74 -32.50
N LEU A 4 -49.35 -32.54 -32.70
CA LEU A 4 -48.16 -31.91 -32.10
C LEU A 4 -46.83 -32.72 -31.97
N LEU A 5 -45.72 -32.29 -32.59
CA LEU A 5 -44.80 -31.22 -32.15
C LEU A 5 -44.22 -31.42 -30.74
N PHE A 6 -42.95 -31.83 -30.65
CA PHE A 6 -42.03 -31.44 -29.58
C PHE A 6 -40.79 -30.82 -30.21
N ALA A 7 -40.81 -29.50 -30.34
CA ALA A 7 -39.67 -28.68 -30.70
C ALA A 7 -39.29 -27.81 -29.50
N LEU A 8 -37.99 -27.84 -29.19
CA LEU A 8 -37.19 -26.87 -28.44
C LEU A 8 -37.64 -26.49 -27.02
N SER A 9 -37.05 -27.16 -26.03
CA SER A 9 -36.80 -26.61 -24.69
C SER A 9 -35.32 -26.25 -24.55
N ALA A 10 -34.92 -25.06 -25.01
CA ALA A 10 -33.55 -24.56 -24.83
C ALA A 10 -33.49 -23.06 -24.45
N ALA A 11 -34.58 -22.49 -23.91
CA ALA A 11 -34.60 -21.08 -23.54
C ALA A 11 -34.08 -20.79 -22.11
N ALA A 12 -34.07 -21.78 -21.20
CA ALA A 12 -33.72 -21.55 -19.78
C ALA A 12 -32.20 -21.54 -19.50
N GLY A 13 -31.39 -22.24 -20.30
CA GLY A 13 -29.93 -22.29 -20.09
C GLY A 13 -29.19 -21.03 -20.53
N ILE A 14 -29.73 -20.31 -21.51
CA ILE A 14 -29.08 -19.14 -22.13
C ILE A 14 -29.10 -17.93 -21.19
N ALA A 15 -30.18 -17.71 -20.43
CA ALA A 15 -30.30 -16.57 -19.51
C ALA A 15 -29.39 -16.69 -18.27
N ALA A 16 -29.24 -17.90 -17.71
CA ALA A 16 -28.36 -18.14 -16.57
C ALA A 16 -26.87 -18.00 -16.95
N ALA A 17 -26.49 -18.54 -18.11
CA ALA A 17 -25.14 -18.38 -18.66
C ALA A 17 -24.83 -16.91 -19.01
N ALA A 18 -25.79 -16.15 -19.54
CA ALA A 18 -25.62 -14.72 -19.83
C ALA A 18 -25.46 -13.88 -18.54
N CYS A 19 -26.22 -14.16 -17.48
CA CYS A 19 -26.05 -13.51 -16.17
C CYS A 19 -24.71 -13.87 -15.49
N ALA A 20 -24.25 -15.12 -15.63
CA ALA A 20 -22.94 -15.55 -15.15
C ALA A 20 -21.81 -14.89 -15.95
N GLN A 21 -21.96 -14.79 -17.28
CA GLN A 21 -21.03 -14.11 -18.16
C GLN A 21 -21.01 -12.58 -17.92
N GLN A 22 -22.16 -11.96 -17.63
CA GLN A 22 -22.25 -10.56 -17.23
C GLN A 22 -21.59 -10.32 -15.87
N ARG A 23 -21.72 -11.24 -14.91
CA ARG A 23 -20.98 -11.17 -13.64
C ARG A 23 -19.48 -11.34 -13.83
N GLN A 24 -19.05 -12.27 -14.66
CA GLN A 24 -17.65 -12.50 -14.98
C GLN A 24 -17.06 -11.30 -15.73
N ASN A 25 -17.79 -10.72 -16.68
CA ASN A 25 -17.39 -9.50 -17.39
C ASN A 25 -17.41 -8.27 -16.49
N MET A 26 -18.35 -8.15 -15.55
CA MET A 26 -18.36 -7.09 -14.53
C MET A 26 -17.16 -7.23 -13.58
N TYR A 27 -16.81 -8.45 -13.14
CA TYR A 27 -15.61 -8.72 -12.35
C TYR A 27 -14.31 -8.50 -13.14
N LYS A 28 -14.34 -8.67 -14.47
CA LYS A 28 -13.20 -8.50 -15.36
C LYS A 28 -13.05 -7.06 -15.87
N GLU A 29 -14.12 -6.26 -15.88
CA GLU A 29 -14.07 -4.81 -16.11
C GLU A 29 -13.73 -4.01 -14.84
N THR A 30 -14.02 -4.52 -13.64
CA THR A 30 -13.49 -3.98 -12.38
C THR A 30 -12.09 -4.49 -12.04
N SER A 31 -11.29 -4.93 -13.02
CA SER A 31 -9.84 -5.09 -12.83
C SER A 31 -9.14 -3.72 -12.81
N ASP A 32 -9.74 -2.76 -12.11
CA ASP A 32 -9.07 -1.55 -11.65
C ASP A 32 -7.95 -2.06 -10.74
N ASN A 33 -6.71 -1.74 -11.08
CA ASN A 33 -5.53 -2.14 -10.33
C ASN A 33 -5.77 -1.87 -8.83
N ARG A 34 -5.94 -2.91 -8.02
CA ARG A 34 -6.36 -2.75 -6.61
C ARG A 34 -5.15 -2.28 -5.82
N ILE A 35 -5.10 -0.98 -5.61
CA ILE A 35 -3.98 -0.28 -4.99
C ILE A 35 -4.28 -0.03 -3.50
N LEU A 36 -3.37 -0.48 -2.63
CA LEU A 36 -3.31 -0.07 -1.23
C LEU A 36 -2.22 0.98 -1.06
N ILE A 37 -2.51 2.05 -0.33
CA ILE A 37 -1.55 3.08 0.08
C ILE A 37 -1.46 3.02 1.60
N ALA A 38 -0.57 2.16 2.08
CA ALA A 38 -0.24 2.04 3.49
C ALA A 38 0.79 3.11 3.87
N TYR A 39 0.59 3.85 4.96
CA TYR A 39 1.56 4.86 5.38
C TYR A 39 1.66 5.02 6.89
N PHE A 40 2.87 5.29 7.39
CA PHE A 40 3.09 5.79 8.74
C PHE A 40 3.37 7.29 8.69
N SER A 41 2.78 8.06 9.61
CA SER A 41 3.11 9.49 9.77
C SER A 41 2.98 9.94 11.21
N ALA A 42 4.09 10.35 11.82
CA ALA A 42 4.09 10.86 13.19
C ALA A 42 3.55 12.30 13.30
N THR A 43 3.81 13.13 12.29
CA THR A 43 3.47 14.58 12.30
C THR A 43 2.64 15.03 11.10
N GLY A 44 2.12 14.09 10.32
CA GLY A 44 1.15 14.33 9.24
C GLY A 44 1.74 14.72 7.88
N THR A 45 3.04 14.94 7.74
CA THR A 45 3.65 15.26 6.42
C THR A 45 3.48 14.12 5.42
N THR A 46 3.79 12.88 5.86
CA THR A 46 3.60 11.69 5.04
C THR A 46 2.14 11.35 4.82
N ALA A 47 1.27 11.65 5.80
CA ALA A 47 -0.18 11.48 5.64
C ALA A 47 -0.71 12.32 4.47
N ARG A 48 -0.35 13.60 4.40
CA ARG A 48 -0.73 14.47 3.27
C ARG A 48 -0.18 14.00 1.93
N ALA A 49 1.02 13.41 1.91
CA ALA A 49 1.58 12.83 0.69
C ALA A 49 0.79 11.57 0.26
N ALA A 50 0.42 10.72 1.21
CA ALA A 50 -0.39 9.53 0.98
C ALA A 50 -1.79 9.89 0.46
N GLU A 51 -2.45 10.89 1.06
CA GLU A 51 -3.76 11.39 0.64
C GLU A 51 -3.75 11.84 -0.82
N ARG A 52 -2.77 12.66 -1.21
CA ARG A 52 -2.60 13.10 -2.60
C ARG A 52 -2.32 11.95 -3.55
N LEU A 53 -1.56 10.95 -3.11
CA LEU A 53 -1.30 9.76 -3.92
C LEU A 53 -2.60 8.95 -4.10
N ALA A 54 -3.44 8.84 -3.07
CA ALA A 54 -4.74 8.18 -3.17
C ALA A 54 -5.68 8.91 -4.12
N GLU A 55 -5.74 10.25 -4.05
CA GLU A 55 -6.49 11.08 -5.00
C GLU A 55 -6.02 10.87 -6.43
N ALA A 56 -4.70 10.79 -6.65
CA ALA A 56 -4.12 10.61 -7.98
C ALA A 56 -4.30 9.20 -8.56
N THR A 57 -4.48 8.18 -7.72
CA THR A 57 -4.50 6.77 -8.14
C THR A 57 -5.83 6.06 -7.96
N GLY A 58 -6.77 6.63 -7.19
CA GLY A 58 -7.95 5.93 -6.71
C GLY A 58 -7.66 4.85 -5.67
N GLY A 59 -6.43 4.79 -5.14
CA GLY A 59 -6.01 3.76 -4.19
C GLY A 59 -6.68 3.87 -2.82
N THR A 60 -6.81 2.75 -2.12
CA THR A 60 -7.33 2.71 -0.74
C THR A 60 -6.26 3.18 0.24
N LEU A 61 -6.58 4.16 1.08
CA LEU A 61 -5.68 4.60 2.15
C LEU A 61 -5.74 3.68 3.36
N TYR A 62 -4.57 3.38 3.91
CA TYR A 62 -4.43 2.74 5.21
C TYR A 62 -3.36 3.44 6.06
N ALA A 63 -3.76 3.97 7.21
CA ALA A 63 -2.82 4.53 8.17
C ALA A 63 -2.24 3.42 9.06
N ILE A 64 -0.92 3.25 9.03
CA ILE A 64 -0.17 2.40 9.94
C ILE A 64 -0.07 3.14 11.28
N VAL A 65 -1.06 2.94 12.14
CA VAL A 65 -1.15 3.63 13.44
C VAL A 65 -0.42 2.80 14.50
N PRO A 66 0.57 3.34 15.22
CA PRO A 66 1.20 2.63 16.34
C PRO A 66 0.19 2.45 17.49
N SER A 67 0.23 1.28 18.14
CA SER A 67 -0.55 1.00 19.36
C SER A 67 -0.30 2.03 20.48
N ARG A 68 0.94 2.53 20.58
CA ARG A 68 1.33 3.69 21.39
C ARG A 68 1.75 4.84 20.47
N PRO A 69 0.97 5.94 20.38
CA PRO A 69 1.36 7.12 19.61
C PRO A 69 2.75 7.66 19.98
N TYR A 70 3.48 8.20 19.00
CA TYR A 70 4.73 8.89 19.26
C TYR A 70 4.45 10.29 19.81
N THR A 71 5.03 10.58 20.96
CA THR A 71 5.01 11.92 21.57
C THR A 71 6.12 12.81 20.98
N PRO A 72 6.10 14.14 21.20
CA PRO A 72 7.22 15.01 20.85
C PRO A 72 8.55 14.54 21.45
N ASP A 73 8.55 14.12 22.72
CA ASP A 73 9.76 13.61 23.40
C ASP A 73 10.26 12.29 22.78
N ASP A 74 9.34 11.41 22.35
CA ASP A 74 9.70 10.18 21.63
C ASP A 74 10.39 10.48 20.29
N LEU A 75 10.07 11.62 19.66
CA LEU A 75 10.57 12.06 18.35
C LEU A 75 11.79 12.98 18.45
N ASP A 76 12.28 13.27 19.66
CA ASP A 76 13.48 14.08 19.84
C ASP A 76 14.72 13.29 19.39
N TRP A 77 15.19 13.59 18.18
CA TRP A 77 16.36 12.96 17.57
C TRP A 77 17.69 13.46 18.16
N HIS A 78 17.69 14.54 18.96
CA HIS A 78 18.87 14.95 19.71
C HIS A 78 19.07 14.11 20.99
N ASP A 79 17.99 13.58 21.57
CA ASP A 79 18.08 12.65 22.69
C ASP A 79 18.31 11.21 22.19
N LYS A 80 19.49 10.66 22.50
CA LYS A 80 19.85 9.27 22.18
C LYS A 80 19.00 8.24 22.93
N ARG A 81 18.28 8.65 23.98
CA ARG A 81 17.38 7.82 24.77
C ARG A 81 15.92 7.97 24.37
N SER A 82 15.59 8.89 23.47
CA SER A 82 14.22 8.99 22.94
C SER A 82 13.83 7.67 22.29
N ARG A 83 12.52 7.39 22.29
CA ARG A 83 11.99 6.15 21.72
C ARG A 83 12.40 5.98 20.26
N SER A 84 12.32 7.03 19.44
CA SER A 84 12.74 6.96 18.03
C SER A 84 14.24 6.67 17.91
N SER A 85 15.10 7.31 18.70
CA SER A 85 16.54 7.01 18.73
C SER A 85 16.81 5.56 19.14
N ALA A 86 16.12 5.06 20.16
CA ALA A 86 16.29 3.68 20.62
C ALA A 86 15.83 2.66 19.57
N GLU A 87 14.65 2.85 18.97
CA GLU A 87 14.13 1.98 17.91
C GLU A 87 15.02 2.01 16.66
N MET A 88 15.52 3.17 16.25
CA MET A 88 16.33 3.27 15.04
C MET A 88 17.73 2.66 15.21
N ASN A 89 18.26 2.66 16.44
CA ASN A 89 19.51 1.98 16.79
C ASN A 89 19.37 0.45 16.92
N ASP A 90 18.15 -0.07 17.07
CA ASP A 90 17.87 -1.51 17.15
C ASP A 90 17.19 -2.03 15.86
N PRO A 91 17.92 -2.74 14.98
CA PRO A 91 17.33 -3.33 13.77
C PRO A 91 16.22 -4.36 14.04
N GLN A 92 16.16 -4.93 15.23
CA GLN A 92 15.16 -5.93 15.63
C GLN A 92 13.92 -5.31 16.28
N ALA A 93 13.90 -3.99 16.52
CA ALA A 93 12.73 -3.34 17.08
C ALA A 93 11.52 -3.52 16.14
N ARG A 94 10.37 -3.86 16.73
CA ARG A 94 9.08 -4.04 16.04
C ARG A 94 7.96 -3.30 16.79
N PRO A 95 7.84 -1.97 16.65
CA PRO A 95 6.79 -1.21 17.31
C PRO A 95 5.41 -1.73 16.91
N ALA A 96 4.61 -2.14 17.89
CA ALA A 96 3.31 -2.76 17.62
C ALA A 96 2.33 -1.79 16.95
N ILE A 97 1.67 -2.27 15.89
CA ILE A 97 0.60 -1.57 15.17
C ILE A 97 -0.72 -1.75 15.93
N GLY A 98 -1.49 -0.69 16.08
CA GLY A 98 -2.81 -0.68 16.69
C GLY A 98 -3.93 -0.73 15.65
N GLY A 99 -5.15 -0.98 16.13
CA GLY A 99 -6.35 -0.98 15.28
C GLY A 99 -6.49 -2.24 14.41
N ARG A 100 -7.43 -2.18 13.47
CA ARG A 100 -7.68 -3.26 12.51
C ARG A 100 -6.72 -3.12 11.33
N GLN A 101 -6.02 -4.20 11.02
CA GLN A 101 -5.11 -4.27 9.87
C GLN A 101 -5.89 -4.54 8.56
N PRO A 102 -5.39 -4.07 7.40
CA PRO A 102 -6.03 -4.31 6.12
C PRO A 102 -5.84 -5.77 5.71
N ASP A 103 -6.76 -6.27 4.90
CA ASP A 103 -6.53 -7.53 4.20
C ASP A 103 -5.72 -7.23 2.94
N THR A 104 -4.44 -7.59 2.92
CA THR A 104 -3.56 -7.30 1.78
C THR A 104 -3.79 -8.24 0.60
N GLU A 105 -4.53 -9.35 0.77
CA GLU A 105 -4.83 -10.30 -0.32
C GLU A 105 -5.63 -9.63 -1.43
N ASP A 106 -6.45 -8.63 -1.07
CA ASP A 106 -7.28 -7.87 -1.98
C ASP A 106 -6.54 -6.85 -2.86
N TYR A 107 -5.22 -6.72 -2.71
CA TYR A 107 -4.45 -5.71 -3.43
C TYR A 107 -3.31 -6.30 -4.25
N ASP A 108 -3.15 -5.81 -5.46
CA ASP A 108 -2.10 -6.23 -6.39
C ASP A 108 -0.85 -5.34 -6.25
N THR A 109 -1.07 -4.07 -5.90
CA THR A 109 -0.03 -3.07 -5.66
C THR A 109 -0.17 -2.47 -4.26
N VAL A 110 0.93 -2.42 -3.51
CA VAL A 110 1.00 -1.83 -2.17
C VAL A 110 2.06 -0.74 -2.15
N PHE A 111 1.63 0.51 -2.03
CA PHE A 111 2.51 1.61 -1.69
C PHE A 111 2.76 1.61 -0.18
N ILE A 112 4.01 1.85 0.23
CA ILE A 112 4.42 1.93 1.63
C ILE A 112 5.08 3.28 1.90
N GLY A 113 4.39 4.13 2.65
CA GLY A 113 4.76 5.52 2.94
C GLY A 113 5.38 5.70 4.32
N TYR A 114 6.49 6.44 4.41
CA TYR A 114 7.10 6.75 5.70
C TYR A 114 7.90 8.06 5.73
N PRO A 115 8.03 8.73 6.89
CA PRO A 115 9.06 9.73 7.08
C PRO A 115 10.44 9.06 7.11
N ILE A 116 11.48 9.68 6.54
CA ILE A 116 12.85 9.21 6.71
C ILE A 116 13.32 9.51 8.14
N TRP A 117 13.66 8.48 8.89
CA TRP A 117 14.30 8.56 10.20
C TRP A 117 15.70 7.97 10.11
N TRP A 118 16.74 8.76 10.44
CA TRP A 118 18.13 8.30 10.41
C TRP A 118 18.52 7.58 9.10
N ASP A 119 18.11 8.16 7.96
CA ASP A 119 18.34 7.63 6.59
C ASP A 119 17.70 6.25 6.30
N LEU A 120 16.73 5.84 7.11
CA LEU A 120 16.02 4.58 7.03
C LEU A 120 14.49 4.79 7.13
N ALA A 121 13.75 3.72 6.87
CA ALA A 121 12.33 3.65 7.23
C ALA A 121 12.19 3.43 8.75
N PRO A 122 11.18 4.01 9.42
CA PRO A 122 10.87 3.72 10.82
C PRO A 122 10.54 2.24 11.01
N ARG A 123 10.92 1.66 12.15
CA ARG A 123 10.77 0.22 12.45
C ARG A 123 9.34 -0.31 12.44
N ILE A 124 8.35 0.57 12.56
CA ILE A 124 6.95 0.20 12.40
C ILE A 124 6.63 -0.26 10.96
N ILE A 125 7.42 0.17 9.97
CA ILE A 125 7.33 -0.30 8.59
C ILE A 125 7.77 -1.76 8.46
N ASP A 126 8.85 -2.15 9.14
CA ASP A 126 9.24 -3.57 9.23
C ASP A 126 8.12 -4.40 9.85
N THR A 127 7.50 -3.90 10.92
CA THR A 127 6.36 -4.55 11.58
C THR A 127 5.18 -4.71 10.62
N PHE A 128 4.87 -3.69 9.82
CA PHE A 128 3.80 -3.75 8.83
C PHE A 128 4.10 -4.81 7.76
N ILE A 129 5.30 -4.80 7.18
CA ILE A 129 5.69 -5.75 6.13
C ILE A 129 5.64 -7.19 6.64
N GLU A 130 6.13 -7.45 7.85
CA GLU A 130 6.14 -8.79 8.45
C GLU A 130 4.76 -9.28 8.92
N SER A 131 3.81 -8.37 9.13
CA SER A 131 2.44 -8.72 9.52
C SER A 131 1.54 -9.11 8.35
N HIS A 132 2.02 -8.99 7.11
CA HIS A 132 1.23 -9.21 5.89
C HIS A 132 1.98 -10.07 4.88
N ASP A 133 1.26 -10.94 4.16
CA ASP A 133 1.85 -11.65 3.02
C ASP A 133 1.90 -10.73 1.80
N LEU A 134 3.07 -10.15 1.58
CA LEU A 134 3.38 -9.29 0.43
C LEU A 134 4.14 -10.03 -0.67
N LYS A 135 4.31 -11.36 -0.57
CA LYS A 135 5.09 -12.13 -1.53
C LYS A 135 4.46 -12.06 -2.93
N GLY A 136 5.26 -11.70 -3.93
CA GLY A 136 4.80 -11.58 -5.32
C GLY A 136 3.87 -10.39 -5.59
N LYS A 137 3.55 -9.56 -4.59
CA LYS A 137 2.85 -8.29 -4.80
C LYS A 137 3.83 -7.21 -5.22
N THR A 138 3.37 -6.27 -6.02
CA THR A 138 4.14 -5.07 -6.36
C THR A 138 4.22 -4.17 -5.14
N VAL A 139 5.42 -3.89 -4.63
CA VAL A 139 5.60 -2.99 -3.47
C VAL A 139 6.42 -1.77 -3.87
N ILE A 140 5.91 -0.59 -3.53
CA ILE A 140 6.46 0.70 -3.99
C ILE A 140 6.64 1.63 -2.79
N PRO A 141 7.89 1.86 -2.34
CA PRO A 141 8.12 2.75 -1.22
C PRO A 141 7.92 4.21 -1.64
N PHE A 142 7.39 5.03 -0.75
CA PHE A 142 7.47 6.48 -0.86
C PHE A 142 7.83 7.10 0.47
N ALA A 143 8.48 8.26 0.43
CA ALA A 143 8.94 8.88 1.65
C ALA A 143 8.80 10.39 1.65
N THR A 144 8.84 10.96 2.84
CA THR A 144 9.03 12.40 3.06
C THR A 144 10.21 12.59 4.01
N SER A 145 10.95 13.70 3.91
CA SER A 145 12.15 13.95 4.71
C SER A 145 12.38 15.44 4.94
N GLY A 146 13.25 15.76 5.90
CA GLY A 146 13.78 17.11 6.08
C GLY A 146 14.94 17.47 5.13
N GLY A 147 15.38 16.53 4.27
CA GLY A 147 16.51 16.75 3.37
C GLY A 147 17.10 15.47 2.75
N SER A 148 17.04 14.33 3.46
CA SER A 148 17.56 13.05 2.96
C SER A 148 16.78 12.52 1.75
N GLY A 149 17.48 11.80 0.87
CA GLY A 149 16.86 11.01 -0.20
C GLY A 149 16.18 9.74 0.31
N ILE A 150 15.46 9.04 -0.58
CA ILE A 150 14.80 7.76 -0.24
C ILE A 150 15.67 6.53 -0.52
N ALA A 151 16.66 6.64 -1.42
CA ALA A 151 17.35 5.48 -2.01
C ALA A 151 17.90 4.49 -0.98
N HIS A 152 18.58 4.98 0.07
CA HIS A 152 19.15 4.11 1.09
C HIS A 152 18.06 3.37 1.90
N SER A 153 17.03 4.09 2.34
CA SER A 153 15.90 3.48 3.08
C SER A 153 15.16 2.41 2.28
N ALA A 154 14.89 2.66 1.00
CA ALA A 154 14.21 1.73 0.12
C ALA A 154 15.07 0.47 -0.14
N GLU A 155 16.38 0.66 -0.34
CA GLU A 155 17.31 -0.45 -0.52
C GLU A 155 17.42 -1.32 0.75
N ALA A 156 17.41 -0.70 1.93
CA ALA A 156 17.43 -1.43 3.20
C ALA A 156 16.18 -2.29 3.40
N LEU A 157 14.99 -1.76 3.07
CA LEU A 157 13.74 -2.52 3.08
C LEU A 157 13.78 -3.69 2.09
N ARG A 158 14.20 -3.42 0.84
CA ARG A 158 14.32 -4.45 -0.21
C ARG A 158 15.23 -5.60 0.21
N LYS A 159 16.37 -5.30 0.84
CA LYS A 159 17.32 -6.31 1.33
C LYS A 159 16.75 -7.13 2.49
N SER A 160 16.05 -6.48 3.42
CA SER A 160 15.54 -7.12 4.63
C SER A 160 14.30 -7.97 4.34
N HIS A 161 13.52 -7.59 3.33
CA HIS A 161 12.25 -8.21 2.97
C HIS A 161 12.20 -8.54 1.46
N PRO A 162 12.91 -9.58 0.98
CA PRO A 162 13.05 -9.86 -0.46
C PRO A 162 11.81 -10.52 -1.10
N GLY A 163 10.74 -10.79 -0.34
CA GLY A 163 9.54 -11.48 -0.82
C GLY A 163 8.70 -10.72 -1.86
N PRO A 164 8.45 -9.41 -1.69
CA PRO A 164 7.70 -8.61 -2.67
C PRO A 164 8.48 -8.30 -3.95
N ASP A 165 7.75 -7.96 -5.01
CA ASP A 165 8.32 -7.36 -6.24
C ASP A 165 8.51 -5.85 -6.02
N TRP A 166 9.67 -5.48 -5.48
CA TRP A 166 10.02 -4.10 -5.20
C TRP A 166 10.21 -3.29 -6.48
N LYS A 167 9.47 -2.18 -6.60
CA LYS A 167 9.71 -1.14 -7.63
C LYS A 167 10.43 0.06 -7.04
N GLU A 168 10.94 0.90 -7.93
CA GLU A 168 11.60 2.14 -7.54
C GLU A 168 10.62 3.06 -6.80
N GLY A 169 11.06 3.52 -5.62
CA GLY A 169 10.29 4.43 -4.79
C GLY A 169 10.57 5.89 -5.07
N ARG A 170 9.75 6.79 -4.48
CA ARG A 170 9.89 8.24 -4.69
C ARG A 170 9.83 9.04 -3.40
N LEU A 171 10.66 10.08 -3.32
CA LEU A 171 10.59 11.10 -2.28
C LEU A 171 9.53 12.15 -2.66
N LEU A 172 8.57 12.41 -1.77
CA LEU A 172 7.36 13.23 -2.02
C LEU A 172 7.27 14.48 -1.12
N ASN A 173 8.38 15.23 -0.97
CA ASN A 173 8.41 16.43 -0.11
C ASN A 173 7.59 17.61 -0.67
N ARG A 174 7.51 17.76 -2.00
CA ARG A 174 6.89 18.90 -2.69
C ARG A 174 6.30 18.49 -4.05
N THR A 175 5.65 17.35 -4.12
CA THR A 175 5.12 16.84 -5.39
C THR A 175 3.74 17.44 -5.67
N ASP A 176 3.57 17.97 -6.89
CA ASP A 176 2.27 18.38 -7.41
C ASP A 176 1.46 17.18 -7.94
N GLU A 177 0.15 17.37 -8.09
CA GLU A 177 -0.79 16.32 -8.46
C GLU A 177 -0.50 15.74 -9.86
N LYS A 178 -0.03 16.58 -10.79
CA LYS A 178 0.35 16.14 -12.14
C LYS A 178 1.52 15.16 -12.08
N SER A 179 2.57 15.51 -11.35
CA SER A 179 3.76 14.68 -11.18
C SER A 179 3.46 13.37 -10.44
N LEU A 180 2.46 13.36 -9.55
CA LEU A 180 1.97 12.15 -8.88
C LEU A 180 1.21 11.25 -9.86
N ARG A 181 0.32 11.82 -10.67
CA ARG A 181 -0.41 11.08 -11.72
C ARG A 181 0.54 10.46 -12.74
N GLU A 182 1.49 11.23 -13.27
CA GLU A 182 2.47 10.73 -14.24
C GLU A 182 3.30 9.58 -13.65
N TRP A 183 3.65 9.67 -12.36
CA TRP A 183 4.33 8.58 -11.68
C TRP A 183 3.43 7.36 -11.51
N ALA A 184 2.18 7.54 -11.06
CA ALA A 184 1.22 6.45 -10.93
C ALA A 184 0.96 5.72 -12.26
N GLU A 185 0.76 6.47 -13.35
CA GLU A 185 0.59 5.93 -14.71
C GLU A 185 1.83 5.18 -15.18
N SER A 186 3.03 5.66 -14.82
CA SER A 186 4.28 4.97 -15.17
C SER A 186 4.42 3.60 -14.52
N LEU A 187 3.72 3.35 -13.41
CA LEU A 187 3.75 2.08 -12.68
C LEU A 187 2.74 1.05 -13.21
N GLN A 188 1.85 1.45 -14.11
CA GLN A 188 0.83 0.60 -14.75
C GLN A 188 1.26 0.06 -16.12
N ARG A 189 2.43 0.48 -16.63
CA ARG A 189 3.00 0.07 -17.92
C ARG A 189 4.06 -1.01 -17.74
#